data_AF-A0A6J4LK00-F1
#
_entry.id   AF-A0A6J4LK00-F1
#
_cell.length_a   1.000
_cell.length_b   1.000
_cell.length_c   1.000
_cell.angle_alpha   90.00
_cell.angle_beta   90.00
_cell.angle_gamma   90.00
#
_symmetry.space_group_name_H-M   'P 1'
#
loop_
_entity.id
_entity.type
_entity.pdbx_description
1 polymer ?
#
loop_
_entity_poly.entity_id
_entity_poly.type
_entity_poly.pdbx_seq_one_letter_code
_entity_poly.pdbx_strand_id
1 'polypeptide(L)'
;AVITSADRLWRAAQSRRGLLRGSAHGVDETVLDRLLPAGVPIVTLLDGAPHTLAFLGTLSGAAITCLGVQELGQAGSLADVHRHHGLDARSVVEAALDLVDV
;
A
#
# COMPACT_ATOMS: atom_id res chain seq x y z
N ALA A 1 -9.20 0.84 2.88
CA ALA A 1 -9.64 1.95 2.00
C ALA A 1 -9.33 1.61 0.55
N VAL A 2 -10.08 2.12 -0.43
CA VAL A 2 -9.74 1.98 -1.86
C VAL A 2 -8.97 3.21 -2.30
N ILE A 3 -7.79 3.02 -2.87
CA ILE A 3 -6.90 4.10 -3.31
C ILE A 3 -6.81 4.07 -4.83
N THR A 4 -7.16 5.18 -5.48
CA THR A 4 -7.12 5.29 -6.95
C THR A 4 -5.83 5.93 -7.48
N SER A 5 -4.99 6.47 -6.60
CA SER A 5 -3.70 7.08 -6.99
C SER A 5 -2.65 6.93 -5.89
N ALA A 6 -1.71 6.00 -6.10
CA ALA A 6 -0.52 5.86 -5.24
C ALA A 6 0.38 7.10 -5.31
N ASP A 7 0.49 7.75 -6.48
CA ASP A 7 1.27 8.97 -6.67
C ASP A 7 0.80 10.11 -5.75
N ARG A 8 -0.51 10.30 -5.57
CA ARG A 8 -1.01 11.32 -4.63
C ARG A 8 -0.65 11.02 -3.18
N LEU A 9 -0.63 9.76 -2.76
CA LEU A 9 -0.16 9.38 -1.42
C LEU A 9 1.35 9.64 -1.28
N TRP A 10 2.14 9.31 -2.30
CA TRP A 10 3.57 9.60 -2.31
C TRP A 10 3.84 11.11 -2.23
N ARG A 11 3.14 11.92 -3.03
CA ARG A 11 3.26 13.38 -2.96
C ARG A 11 2.87 13.94 -1.59
N ALA A 12 1.83 13.40 -0.94
CA ALA A 12 1.47 13.77 0.43
C ALA A 12 2.62 13.46 1.41
N ALA A 13 3.27 12.30 1.26
CA ALA A 13 4.43 11.94 2.07
C ALA A 13 5.62 12.89 1.87
N GLN A 14 5.89 13.26 0.61
CA GLN A 14 6.96 14.17 0.26
C GLN A 14 6.67 15.62 0.71
N SER A 15 5.41 16.05 0.68
CA SER A 15 4.99 17.36 1.22
C SER A 15 5.23 17.44 2.73
N ARG A 16 4.87 16.39 3.49
CA ARG A 16 5.16 16.31 4.94
C ARG A 16 6.65 16.43 5.26
N ARG A 17 7.51 15.96 4.36
CA ARG A 17 8.98 16.05 4.48
C ARG A 17 9.52 17.42 4.03
N GLY A 18 8.66 18.33 3.58
CA GLY A 18 9.04 19.64 3.04
C GLY A 18 9.72 19.58 1.67
N LEU A 19 9.68 18.41 1.00
CA LEU A 19 10.34 18.14 -0.28
C LEU A 19 9.47 18.50 -1.50
N LEU A 20 8.17 18.66 -1.30
CA LEU A 20 7.26 19.27 -2.26
C LEU A 20 6.66 20.52 -1.61
N ARG A 21 6.60 21.64 -2.35
CA ARG A 21 6.00 22.89 -1.87
C ARG A 21 5.05 23.47 -2.92
N GLY A 22 3.92 23.99 -2.45
CA GLY A 22 2.96 24.76 -3.25
C GLY A 22 1.63 24.04 -3.53
N SER A 23 0.54 24.81 -3.54
CA SER A 23 -0.83 24.34 -3.83
C SER A 23 -1.01 23.77 -5.24
N ALA A 24 -0.02 23.98 -6.12
CA ALA A 24 -0.03 23.57 -7.53
C ALA A 24 -0.08 22.05 -7.76
N HIS A 25 0.11 21.23 -6.71
CA HIS A 25 0.07 19.77 -6.83
C HIS A 25 -1.23 19.12 -6.34
N GLY A 26 -2.19 19.91 -5.81
CA GLY A 26 -3.49 19.39 -5.36
C GLY A 26 -3.38 18.28 -4.32
N VAL A 27 -2.40 18.39 -3.42
CA VAL A 27 -2.09 17.36 -2.42
C VAL A 27 -2.80 17.72 -1.11
N ASP A 28 -3.67 16.83 -0.67
CA ASP A 28 -4.27 16.91 0.67
C ASP A 28 -3.31 16.26 1.67
N GLU A 29 -2.56 17.07 2.42
CA GLU A 29 -1.54 16.57 3.37
C GLU A 29 -2.15 15.81 4.55
N THR A 30 -3.45 15.99 4.83
CA THR A 30 -4.18 15.32 5.91
C THR A 30 -4.68 13.94 5.51
N VAL A 31 -4.59 13.58 4.22
CA VAL A 31 -5.09 12.29 3.71
C VAL A 31 -4.41 11.12 4.40
N LEU A 32 -3.12 11.25 4.70
CA LEU A 32 -2.33 10.21 5.34
C LEU A 32 -2.76 9.99 6.80
N ASP A 33 -3.14 11.03 7.55
CA ASP A 33 -3.62 10.87 8.95
C ASP A 33 -4.98 10.18 8.99
N ARG A 34 -5.83 10.43 7.99
CA ARG A 34 -7.13 9.75 7.87
C ARG A 34 -7.00 8.30 7.41
N LEU A 35 -6.00 8.00 6.60
CA LEU A 35 -5.79 6.65 6.05
C LEU A 35 -4.97 5.75 6.98
N LEU A 36 -4.03 6.31 7.73
CA LEU A 36 -3.04 5.59 8.52
C LEU A 36 -3.20 5.91 10.01
N PRO A 37 -4.12 5.25 10.73
CA PRO A 37 -4.18 5.35 12.17
C PRO A 37 -2.85 4.88 12.79
N ALA A 38 -2.38 5.59 13.80
CA ALA A 38 -1.08 5.33 14.43
C ALA A 38 -1.04 3.94 15.09
N GLY A 39 0.04 3.19 14.86
CA GLY A 39 0.28 1.90 15.51
C GLY A 39 -0.58 0.74 15.01
N VAL A 40 -1.38 0.92 13.95
CA VAL A 40 -2.19 -0.15 13.36
C VAL A 40 -1.41 -0.82 12.24
N PRO A 41 -1.20 -2.16 12.27
CA PRO A 41 -0.55 -2.87 11.18
C PRO A 41 -1.30 -2.72 9.85
N ILE A 42 -0.55 -2.72 8.74
CA ILE A 42 -1.11 -2.43 7.41
C ILE A 42 -0.84 -3.60 6.47
N VAL A 43 -1.90 -4.05 5.77
CA VAL A 43 -1.77 -4.86 4.56
C VAL A 43 -2.11 -3.98 3.36
N THR A 44 -1.19 -3.87 2.40
CA THR A 44 -1.46 -3.19 1.12
C THR A 44 -1.61 -4.22 0.00
N LEU A 45 -2.56 -3.98 -0.91
CA LEU A 45 -2.75 -4.76 -2.13
C LEU A 45 -2.63 -3.84 -3.35
N LEU A 46 -1.81 -4.24 -4.31
CA LEU A 46 -1.65 -3.53 -5.57
C LEU A 46 -1.50 -4.52 -6.73
N ASP A 47 -2.30 -4.37 -7.79
CA ASP A 47 -2.05 -5.03 -9.07
C ASP A 47 -0.89 -4.33 -9.79
N GLY A 48 0.31 -4.54 -9.25
CA GLY A 48 1.54 -3.84 -9.60
C GLY A 48 2.62 -4.13 -8.57
N ALA A 49 3.79 -3.51 -8.74
CA ALA A 49 4.94 -3.83 -7.90
C ALA A 49 4.67 -3.48 -6.42
N PRO A 50 4.77 -4.45 -5.48
CA PRO A 50 4.32 -4.27 -4.08
C PRO A 50 5.08 -3.15 -3.35
N HIS A 51 6.35 -2.93 -3.69
CA HIS A 51 7.17 -1.89 -3.08
C HIS A 51 6.66 -0.46 -3.32
N THR A 52 5.75 -0.26 -4.28
CA THR A 52 5.14 1.05 -4.58
C THR A 52 4.47 1.70 -3.36
N LEU A 53 3.92 0.89 -2.45
CA LEU A 53 3.22 1.36 -1.24
C LEU A 53 4.01 1.12 0.05
N ALA A 54 5.22 0.56 -0.02
CA ALA A 54 6.01 0.20 1.15
C ALA A 54 6.36 1.40 2.06
N PHE A 55 6.45 2.61 1.49
CA PHE A 55 6.71 3.83 2.25
C PHE A 55 5.64 4.15 3.31
N LEU A 56 4.44 3.59 3.20
CA LEU A 56 3.36 3.77 4.18
C LEU A 56 3.72 3.15 5.55
N GLY A 57 4.56 2.12 5.58
CA GLY A 57 5.07 1.54 6.84
C GLY A 57 5.88 2.56 7.64
N THR A 58 6.78 3.29 6.97
CA THR A 58 7.57 4.36 7.61
C THR A 58 6.70 5.49 8.16
N LEU A 59 5.58 5.79 7.50
CA LEU A 59 4.68 6.87 7.91
C LEU A 59 3.75 6.49 9.07
N SER A 60 3.28 5.25 9.10
CA SER A 60 2.39 4.74 10.16
C SER A 60 3.13 4.37 11.44
N GLY A 61 4.45 4.10 11.34
CA GLY A 61 5.24 3.58 12.46
C GLY A 61 4.82 2.17 12.89
N ALA A 62 4.08 1.46 12.05
CA ALA A 62 3.56 0.13 12.31
C ALA A 62 4.13 -0.90 11.32
N ALA A 63 3.96 -2.18 11.64
CA ALA A 63 4.31 -3.28 10.75
C ALA A 63 3.47 -3.21 9.46
N ILE A 64 4.08 -3.58 8.32
CA ILE A 64 3.43 -3.54 7.01
C ILE A 64 3.77 -4.79 6.20
N THR A 65 2.76 -5.36 5.54
CA THR A 65 2.91 -6.37 4.50
C THR A 65 2.39 -5.80 3.18
N CYS A 66 3.22 -5.88 2.12
CA CYS A 66 2.89 -5.35 0.80
C CYS A 66 2.68 -6.49 -0.19
N LEU A 67 1.44 -6.71 -0.60
CA LEU A 67 1.04 -7.72 -1.58
C LEU A 67 0.91 -7.09 -2.96
N GLY A 68 1.41 -7.78 -3.98
CA GLY A 68 1.40 -7.30 -5.35
C GLY A 68 2.13 -8.20 -6.33
N VAL A 69 2.19 -7.76 -7.57
CA VAL A 69 2.83 -8.47 -8.68
C VAL A 69 4.34 -8.47 -8.49
N GLN A 70 4.93 -9.66 -8.33
CA GLN A 70 6.37 -9.83 -8.10
C GLN A 70 7.15 -10.10 -9.39
N GLU A 71 6.52 -10.80 -10.33
CA GLU A 71 7.11 -11.21 -11.61
C GLU A 71 6.04 -11.07 -12.70
N LEU A 72 6.48 -10.90 -13.95
CA LEU A 72 5.59 -10.75 -15.10
C LEU A 72 5.69 -11.97 -16.03
N GLY A 73 4.68 -12.17 -16.88
CA GLY A 73 4.67 -13.21 -17.92
C GLY A 73 3.68 -14.35 -17.68
N GLN A 74 2.88 -14.28 -16.62
CA GLN A 74 1.85 -15.24 -16.31
C GLN A 74 0.65 -15.08 -17.25
N ALA A 75 0.07 -16.20 -17.67
CA ALA A 75 -1.17 -16.26 -18.43
C ALA A 75 -2.14 -17.20 -17.73
N GLY A 76 -3.41 -16.79 -17.61
CA GLY A 76 -4.43 -17.56 -16.91
C GLY A 76 -5.68 -16.72 -16.69
N SER A 77 -6.64 -17.26 -15.92
CA SER A 77 -7.76 -16.45 -15.46
C SER A 77 -7.28 -15.39 -14.46
N LEU A 78 -8.05 -14.31 -14.30
CA LEU A 78 -7.74 -13.27 -13.31
C LEU A 78 -7.55 -13.87 -11.91
N ALA A 79 -8.40 -14.83 -11.53
CA ALA A 79 -8.32 -15.49 -10.23
C ALA A 79 -7.03 -16.33 -10.08
N ASP A 80 -6.56 -16.97 -11.15
CA ASP A 80 -5.32 -17.75 -11.12
C ASP A 80 -4.09 -16.86 -11.02
N VAL A 81 -4.05 -15.77 -11.79
CA VAL A 81 -2.95 -14.80 -11.75
C VAL A 81 -2.91 -14.07 -10.41
N HIS A 82 -4.06 -13.64 -9.87
CA HIS A 82 -4.11 -13.05 -8.53
C HIS A 82 -3.63 -14.01 -7.46
N ARG A 83 -4.09 -15.28 -7.48
CA ARG A 83 -3.64 -16.29 -6.51
C ARG A 83 -2.14 -16.56 -6.63
N HIS A 84 -1.59 -16.58 -7.84
CA HIS A 84 -0.16 -16.71 -8.06
C HIS A 84 0.65 -15.57 -7.42
N HIS A 85 0.11 -14.34 -7.42
CA HIS A 85 0.73 -13.18 -6.77
C HIS A 85 0.27 -12.94 -5.31
N GLY A 86 -0.47 -13.87 -4.70
CA GLY A 86 -0.97 -13.71 -3.33
C GLY A 86 -1.99 -12.58 -3.16
N LEU A 87 -2.69 -12.19 -4.23
CA LEU A 87 -3.74 -11.16 -4.23
C LEU A 87 -5.16 -11.73 -4.02
N ASP A 88 -5.27 -13.05 -3.80
CA ASP A 88 -6.54 -13.68 -3.45
C ASP A 88 -6.87 -13.53 -1.95
N ALA A 89 -8.15 -13.66 -1.61
CA ALA A 89 -8.64 -13.40 -0.25
C ALA A 89 -7.93 -14.22 0.85
N ARG A 90 -7.54 -15.47 0.57
CA ARG A 90 -6.85 -16.31 1.57
C ARG A 90 -5.49 -15.71 1.90
N SER A 91 -4.71 -15.38 0.87
CA SER A 91 -3.39 -14.78 1.01
C SER A 91 -3.42 -13.44 1.75
N VAL A 92 -4.48 -12.64 1.54
CA VAL A 92 -4.68 -11.37 2.27
C VAL A 92 -4.94 -11.60 3.76
N VAL A 93 -5.77 -12.58 4.10
CA VAL A 93 -6.07 -12.92 5.50
C VAL A 93 -4.83 -13.45 6.19
N GLU A 94 -4.07 -14.33 5.55
CA GLU A 94 -2.81 -14.86 6.09
C GLU A 94 -1.81 -13.74 6.37
N ALA A 95 -1.61 -12.82 5.41
CA ALA A 95 -0.75 -11.66 5.60
C ALA A 95 -1.21 -10.74 6.75
N ALA A 96 -2.51 -10.66 7.02
CA ALA A 96 -3.05 -9.88 8.13
C ALA A 96 -2.83 -10.59 9.47
N LEU A 97 -3.00 -11.92 9.53
CA LEU A 97 -2.75 -12.73 10.74
C LEU A 97 -1.27 -12.69 11.14
N ASP A 98 -0.37 -12.85 10.16
CA ASP A 98 1.09 -12.78 10.38
C ASP A 98 1.54 -11.44 11.01
N LEU A 99 0.79 -10.36 10.79
CA LEU A 99 1.08 -9.04 11.35
C LEU A 99 0.56 -8.82 12.78
N VAL A 100 -0.42 -9.61 13.23
CA VAL A 100 -1.07 -9.44 14.55
C VAL A 100 -0.75 -10.55 15.55
N ASP A 101 -0.32 -11.71 15.06
CA ASP A 101 0.04 -12.88 15.89
C ASP A 101 1.53 -12.87 16.35
N VAL A 102 2.21 -11.72 16.24
CA VAL A 102 3.61 -11.48 16.65
C VAL A 102 3.76 -10.96 18.07
#